data_AF-A0A1I2Q9V4-F1
#
_entry.id   AF-A0A1I2Q9V4-F1
#
_cell.length_a   1.000
_cell.length_b   1.000
_cell.length_c   1.000
_cell.angle_alpha   90.00
_cell.angle_beta   90.00
_cell.angle_gamma   90.00
#
_symmetry.space_group_name_H-M   'P 1'
#
loop_
_entity.id
_entity.type
_entity.pdbx_description
1 polymer ?
#
loop_
_entity_poly.entity_id
_entity_poly.type
_entity_poly.pdbx_seq_one_letter_code
_entity_poly.pdbx_strand_id
1 'polypeptide(L)'
;MTDNKDQKKTQEKELSGLRKLAKRRWFYPALYLCAASLILTGVLLFQMNGADKASENQDSTVFNQDKATPHALNAGDEVFEWPAKAEDTTTVQPFYDVKGTEAEQQAALVNYNNSYVQNTGINIGANDEKPFTVTAAMGGKVTEATKDDTLGYKVTLKHKDGVETMYQSLGSVDVAKGQEVAQGEKIGTAGTEALNKAMGVHLHFEIRKNNIPVSPEKYMNKSASDVKAVTVGAQSTTANPSASEKVKDQGSTETPKQDSGKSKDQSKSNTKSQSDSTKGSSIDKSSLDTDN
;
A
#
# COMPACT_ATOMS: atom_id res chain seq x y z
N MET A 1 42.31 34.35 -53.57
CA MET A 1 42.85 33.83 -52.29
C MET A 1 43.53 34.96 -51.52
N THR A 2 42.88 35.56 -50.53
CA THR A 2 43.48 36.65 -49.72
C THR A 2 43.04 36.63 -48.25
N ASP A 3 41.79 36.26 -47.97
CA ASP A 3 41.07 36.55 -46.72
C ASP A 3 41.59 35.82 -45.47
N ASN A 4 42.23 34.66 -45.65
CA ASN A 4 42.68 33.82 -44.53
C ASN A 4 43.84 34.44 -43.72
N LYS A 5 44.57 35.43 -44.28
CA LYS A 5 45.76 36.00 -43.61
C LYS A 5 45.43 37.04 -42.54
N ASP A 6 44.33 37.77 -42.71
CA ASP A 6 43.94 38.86 -41.81
C ASP A 6 42.95 38.40 -40.71
N GLN A 7 42.16 37.35 -40.96
CA GLN A 7 41.44 36.68 -39.87
C GLN A 7 42.39 36.12 -38.80
N LYS A 8 43.48 35.45 -39.21
CA LYS A 8 44.48 34.92 -38.25
C LYS A 8 45.13 36.02 -37.41
N LYS A 9 45.56 37.14 -38.03
CA LYS A 9 46.10 38.31 -37.32
C LYS A 9 45.10 38.93 -36.35
N THR A 10 43.81 38.90 -36.69
CA THR A 10 42.74 39.43 -35.81
C THR A 10 42.55 38.53 -34.59
N GLN A 11 42.43 37.21 -34.78
CA GLN A 11 42.32 36.26 -33.68
C GLN A 11 43.54 36.29 -32.73
N GLU A 12 44.75 36.40 -33.26
CA GLU A 12 45.98 36.51 -32.44
C GLU A 12 46.01 37.80 -31.59
N LYS A 13 45.44 38.91 -32.10
CA LYS A 13 45.29 40.17 -31.33
C LYS A 13 44.27 40.02 -30.20
N GLU A 14 43.09 39.46 -30.46
CA GLU A 14 42.06 39.23 -29.44
C GLU A 14 42.58 38.34 -28.29
N LEU A 15 43.23 37.24 -28.63
CA LEU A 15 43.89 36.36 -27.66
C LEU A 15 44.97 37.08 -26.85
N SER A 16 45.66 38.06 -27.43
CA SER A 16 46.65 38.89 -26.69
C SER A 16 46.00 39.86 -25.69
N GLY A 17 44.81 40.38 -26.00
CA GLY A 17 44.03 41.24 -25.10
C GLY A 17 43.51 40.46 -23.90
N LEU A 18 42.91 39.30 -24.14
CA LEU A 18 42.46 38.36 -23.11
C LEU A 18 43.61 37.96 -22.16
N ARG A 19 44.80 37.65 -22.71
CA ARG A 19 46.01 37.34 -21.92
C ARG A 19 46.52 38.51 -21.06
N LYS A 20 46.21 39.76 -21.40
CA LYS A 20 46.51 40.93 -20.55
C LYS A 20 45.48 41.12 -19.43
N LEU A 21 44.19 40.87 -19.68
CA LEU A 21 43.18 40.86 -18.63
C LEU A 21 43.42 39.74 -17.61
N ALA A 22 43.81 38.55 -18.08
CA ALA A 22 44.06 37.37 -17.23
C ALA A 22 45.13 37.55 -16.14
N LYS A 23 46.00 38.56 -16.26
CA LYS A 23 47.00 38.89 -15.21
C LYS A 23 46.43 39.71 -14.03
N ARG A 24 45.18 40.17 -14.10
CA ARG A 24 44.54 40.91 -12.99
C ARG A 24 44.02 39.93 -11.95
N ARG A 25 44.36 40.12 -10.66
CA ARG A 25 43.93 39.23 -9.55
C ARG A 25 42.42 39.01 -9.45
N TRP A 26 41.61 39.95 -9.94
CA TRP A 26 40.14 39.86 -9.98
C TRP A 26 39.57 39.22 -11.26
N PHE A 27 40.40 38.90 -12.27
CA PHE A 27 39.92 38.30 -13.52
C PHE A 27 39.34 36.90 -13.30
N TYR A 28 40.03 36.03 -12.55
CA TYR A 28 39.54 34.69 -12.27
C TYR A 28 38.25 34.68 -11.41
N PRO A 29 38.13 35.49 -10.33
CA PRO A 29 36.85 35.71 -9.65
C PRO A 29 35.73 36.20 -10.58
N ALA A 30 35.97 37.21 -11.42
CA ALA A 30 34.96 37.74 -12.33
C ALA A 30 34.55 36.71 -13.41
N LEU A 31 35.52 35.97 -13.97
CA LEU A 31 35.28 34.88 -14.92
C LEU A 31 34.48 33.74 -14.28
N TYR A 32 34.76 33.41 -13.02
CA TYR A 32 34.01 32.42 -12.27
C TYR A 32 32.58 32.87 -11.98
N LEU A 33 32.35 34.15 -11.66
CA LEU A 33 31.01 34.70 -11.50
C LEU A 33 30.21 34.70 -12.82
N CYS A 34 30.86 35.00 -13.96
CA CYS A 34 30.22 34.88 -15.27
C CYS A 34 29.93 33.42 -15.67
N ALA A 35 30.83 32.48 -15.35
CA ALA A 35 30.57 31.06 -15.57
C ALA A 35 29.43 30.55 -14.66
N ALA A 36 29.43 30.95 -13.40
CA ALA A 36 28.38 30.62 -12.44
C ALA A 36 27.01 31.22 -12.83
N SER A 37 26.95 32.45 -13.35
CA SER A 37 25.69 33.03 -13.81
C SER A 37 25.15 32.36 -15.08
N LEU A 38 26.03 31.93 -16.00
CA LEU A 38 25.63 31.11 -17.15
C LEU A 38 25.14 29.72 -16.74
N ILE A 39 25.82 29.06 -15.79
CA ILE A 39 25.38 27.77 -15.24
C ILE A 39 24.06 27.92 -14.50
N LEU A 40 23.91 28.96 -13.65
CA LEU A 40 22.66 29.20 -12.91
C LEU A 40 21.51 29.54 -13.84
N THR A 41 21.74 30.34 -14.88
CA THR A 41 20.75 30.60 -15.94
C THR A 41 20.39 29.32 -16.70
N GLY A 42 21.37 28.47 -17.01
CA GLY A 42 21.15 27.17 -17.65
C GLY A 42 20.34 26.21 -16.77
N VAL A 43 20.61 26.18 -15.46
CA VAL A 43 19.85 25.38 -14.48
C VAL A 43 18.43 25.93 -14.29
N LEU A 44 18.26 27.26 -14.27
CA LEU A 44 16.94 27.90 -14.14
C LEU A 44 16.10 27.69 -15.40
N LEU A 45 16.70 27.79 -16.60
CA LEU A 45 16.06 27.38 -17.85
C LEU A 45 15.78 25.86 -17.91
N PHE A 46 16.63 25.02 -17.34
CA PHE A 46 16.38 23.58 -17.22
C PHE A 46 15.26 23.26 -16.22
N GLN A 47 15.06 24.07 -15.18
CA GLN A 47 13.92 23.94 -14.26
C GLN A 47 12.63 24.49 -14.89
N MET A 48 12.68 25.59 -15.65
CA MET A 48 11.53 26.11 -16.39
C MET A 48 11.10 25.16 -17.52
N ASN A 49 12.02 24.72 -18.39
CA ASN A 49 11.73 23.74 -19.43
C ASN A 49 11.53 22.32 -18.86
N GLY A 50 11.89 22.08 -17.60
CA GLY A 50 11.61 20.85 -16.85
C GLY A 50 10.15 20.73 -16.41
N ALA A 51 9.37 21.81 -16.44
CA ALA A 51 7.93 21.78 -16.20
C ALA A 51 7.16 21.07 -17.34
N ASP A 52 7.63 21.21 -18.59
CA ASP A 52 6.95 20.71 -19.80
C ASP A 52 7.53 19.37 -20.32
N LYS A 53 8.10 18.56 -19.42
CA LYS A 53 8.55 17.18 -19.69
C LYS A 53 8.04 16.16 -18.68
N ALA A 54 6.78 16.30 -18.28
CA ALA A 54 5.96 15.13 -18.01
C ALA A 54 5.96 14.24 -19.26
N SER A 55 6.56 13.06 -19.19
CA SER A 55 6.57 12.13 -20.33
C SER A 55 5.16 11.57 -20.52
N GLU A 56 4.62 11.80 -21.71
CA GLU A 56 3.41 11.18 -22.20
C GLU A 56 3.60 9.66 -22.31
N ASN A 57 3.36 8.95 -21.21
CA ASN A 57 2.94 7.55 -21.28
C ASN A 57 1.43 7.55 -21.51
N GLN A 58 1.03 7.25 -22.74
CA GLN A 58 -0.31 6.77 -23.06
C GLN A 58 -0.49 5.34 -22.49
N ASP A 59 -0.38 5.20 -21.17
CA ASP A 59 -1.02 4.07 -20.48
C ASP A 59 -2.47 4.49 -20.23
N SER A 60 -3.38 3.85 -20.98
CA SER A 60 -4.76 4.27 -21.10
C SER A 60 -5.52 3.97 -19.80
N THR A 61 -5.45 4.90 -18.84
CA THR A 61 -6.48 5.03 -17.81
C THR A 61 -7.79 5.36 -18.51
N VAL A 62 -8.58 4.32 -18.79
CA VAL A 62 -9.86 4.44 -19.50
C VAL A 62 -10.85 5.18 -18.61
N PHE A 63 -10.87 6.51 -18.75
CA PHE A 63 -11.94 7.37 -18.26
C PHE A 63 -13.23 7.09 -19.05
N ASN A 64 -13.82 5.91 -18.81
CA ASN A 64 -15.22 5.66 -19.11
C ASN A 64 -16.05 6.49 -18.14
N GLN A 65 -16.13 7.80 -18.41
CA GLN A 65 -17.18 8.66 -17.89
C GLN A 65 -18.49 8.35 -18.63
N ASP A 66 -18.93 7.07 -18.54
CA ASP A 66 -20.31 6.71 -18.75
C ASP A 66 -21.12 7.52 -17.76
N LYS A 67 -21.79 8.55 -18.28
CA LYS A 67 -22.32 9.65 -17.49
C LYS A 67 -23.55 9.18 -16.72
N ALA A 68 -23.31 8.59 -15.56
CA ALA A 68 -24.34 8.14 -14.62
C ALA A 68 -25.42 9.23 -14.48
N THR A 69 -26.67 8.80 -14.57
CA THR A 69 -27.81 9.70 -14.35
C THR A 69 -27.68 10.34 -12.97
N PRO A 70 -27.85 11.67 -12.82
CA PRO A 70 -27.76 12.32 -11.52
C PRO A 70 -28.97 11.92 -10.66
N HIS A 71 -28.84 10.79 -9.96
CA HIS A 71 -29.71 10.43 -8.86
C HIS A 71 -29.56 11.53 -7.81
N ALA A 72 -30.65 12.25 -7.52
CA ALA A 72 -30.61 13.38 -6.62
C ALA A 72 -30.10 12.93 -5.25
N LEU A 73 -29.17 13.68 -4.67
CA LEU A 73 -28.46 13.36 -3.42
C LEU A 73 -29.41 13.42 -2.21
N ASN A 74 -30.23 12.37 -2.06
CA ASN A 74 -31.18 12.17 -0.96
C ASN A 74 -30.50 11.63 0.30
N ALA A 75 -29.24 12.04 0.53
CA ALA A 75 -28.38 11.67 1.66
C ALA A 75 -28.90 12.13 3.04
N GLY A 76 -30.20 12.46 3.18
CA GLY A 76 -30.92 12.53 4.44
C GLY A 76 -31.42 11.15 4.88
N ASP A 77 -31.90 10.33 3.94
CA ASP A 77 -32.59 9.07 4.21
C ASP A 77 -31.83 7.83 3.70
N GLU A 78 -30.67 8.02 3.06
CA GLU A 78 -29.77 6.94 2.63
C GLU A 78 -29.27 6.10 3.81
N VAL A 79 -29.21 4.78 3.61
CA VAL A 79 -28.67 3.78 4.55
C VAL A 79 -27.44 3.10 3.93
N PHE A 80 -26.49 2.59 4.73
CA PHE A 80 -25.31 1.93 4.16
C PHE A 80 -25.67 0.65 3.39
N GLU A 81 -25.35 0.64 2.10
CA GLU A 81 -25.41 -0.52 1.21
C GLU A 81 -24.07 -1.26 1.17
N TRP A 82 -24.09 -2.49 0.65
CA TRP A 82 -22.87 -3.28 0.44
C TRP A 82 -22.03 -2.66 -0.70
N PRO A 83 -20.71 -2.43 -0.52
CA PRO A 83 -19.87 -1.70 -1.47
C PRO A 83 -19.46 -2.52 -2.73
N ALA A 84 -20.23 -3.55 -3.06
CA ALA A 84 -19.95 -4.51 -4.14
C ALA A 84 -21.24 -5.27 -4.54
N LYS A 85 -21.14 -6.18 -5.52
CA LYS A 85 -22.24 -7.09 -5.87
C LYS A 85 -22.37 -8.20 -4.81
N ALA A 86 -23.38 -8.08 -3.95
CA ALA A 86 -23.53 -8.92 -2.74
C ALA A 86 -23.74 -10.42 -3.00
N GLU A 87 -24.24 -10.81 -4.19
CA GLU A 87 -24.35 -12.22 -4.60
C GLU A 87 -23.00 -12.84 -5.03
N ASP A 88 -22.02 -12.02 -5.42
CA ASP A 88 -20.71 -12.47 -5.88
C ASP A 88 -19.61 -12.31 -4.80
N THR A 89 -19.91 -11.71 -3.64
CA THR A 89 -18.91 -11.28 -2.66
C THR A 89 -19.28 -11.63 -1.21
N THR A 90 -18.27 -11.78 -0.36
CA THR A 90 -18.43 -12.17 1.05
C THR A 90 -17.37 -11.53 1.94
N THR A 91 -17.64 -11.42 3.26
CA THR A 91 -16.63 -11.07 4.25
C THR A 91 -15.59 -12.19 4.36
N VAL A 92 -14.38 -11.97 3.86
CA VAL A 92 -13.23 -12.86 4.04
C VAL A 92 -12.44 -12.56 5.32
N GLN A 93 -12.59 -11.36 5.90
CA GLN A 93 -12.09 -11.06 7.24
C GLN A 93 -12.99 -10.08 8.01
N PRO A 94 -13.49 -10.43 9.22
CA PRO A 94 -14.41 -9.59 9.98
C PRO A 94 -13.71 -8.46 10.75
N PHE A 95 -14.49 -7.52 11.27
CA PHE A 95 -14.02 -6.42 12.12
C PHE A 95 -13.59 -6.91 13.51
N TYR A 96 -12.53 -6.34 14.07
CA TYR A 96 -12.04 -6.73 15.40
C TYR A 96 -12.91 -6.15 16.53
N ASP A 97 -13.83 -6.96 17.07
CA ASP A 97 -14.58 -6.62 18.28
C ASP A 97 -13.84 -7.09 19.55
N VAL A 98 -13.41 -6.13 20.38
CA VAL A 98 -12.82 -6.36 21.72
C VAL A 98 -13.74 -7.13 22.69
N LYS A 99 -15.04 -7.30 22.35
CA LYS A 99 -16.03 -8.07 23.11
C LYS A 99 -16.40 -9.42 22.47
N GLY A 100 -15.84 -9.72 21.30
CA GLY A 100 -16.00 -11.03 20.65
C GLY A 100 -15.25 -12.13 21.40
N THR A 101 -15.56 -13.38 21.08
CA THR A 101 -14.82 -14.56 21.55
C THR A 101 -13.39 -14.58 21.02
N GLU A 102 -12.52 -15.38 21.63
CA GLU A 102 -11.12 -15.52 21.19
C GLU A 102 -11.00 -15.95 19.72
N ALA A 103 -11.92 -16.78 19.22
CA ALA A 103 -11.94 -17.21 17.82
C ALA A 103 -12.32 -16.09 16.85
N GLU A 104 -13.35 -15.29 17.18
CA GLU A 104 -13.74 -14.12 16.39
C GLU A 104 -12.63 -13.05 16.39
N GLN A 105 -12.00 -12.82 17.55
CA GLN A 105 -10.85 -11.93 17.67
C GLN A 105 -9.67 -12.40 16.82
N GLN A 106 -9.32 -13.69 16.86
CA GLN A 106 -8.23 -14.28 16.06
C GLN A 106 -8.49 -14.16 14.55
N ALA A 107 -9.73 -14.39 14.10
CA ALA A 107 -10.11 -14.20 12.70
C ALA A 107 -9.96 -12.74 12.26
N ALA A 108 -10.19 -11.78 13.15
CA ALA A 108 -10.07 -10.35 12.89
C ALA A 108 -8.64 -9.76 13.10
N LEU A 109 -7.59 -10.59 13.19
CA LEU A 109 -6.19 -10.12 13.23
C LEU A 109 -5.55 -10.12 11.84
N VAL A 110 -5.04 -8.97 11.41
CA VAL A 110 -4.21 -8.84 10.20
C VAL A 110 -2.75 -9.09 10.59
N ASN A 111 -2.07 -9.98 9.87
CA ASN A 111 -0.64 -10.27 10.07
C ASN A 111 0.22 -9.40 9.15
N TYR A 112 1.06 -8.55 9.73
CA TYR A 112 1.97 -7.67 8.99
C TYR A 112 3.35 -7.63 9.68
N ASN A 113 4.41 -7.92 8.94
CA ASN A 113 5.80 -7.91 9.41
C ASN A 113 6.02 -8.65 10.75
N ASN A 114 5.47 -9.87 10.86
CA ASN A 114 5.49 -10.72 12.07
C ASN A 114 4.80 -10.12 13.31
N SER A 115 4.00 -9.07 13.13
CA SER A 115 3.11 -8.49 14.14
C SER A 115 1.65 -8.70 13.76
N TYR A 116 0.77 -8.76 14.76
CA TYR A 116 -0.68 -8.78 14.55
C TYR A 116 -1.27 -7.41 14.86
N VAL A 117 -2.08 -6.89 13.94
CA VAL A 117 -2.86 -5.65 14.12
C VAL A 117 -4.35 -5.96 14.00
N GLN A 118 -5.18 -5.17 14.66
CA GLN A 118 -6.64 -5.34 14.67
C GLN A 118 -7.23 -4.89 13.34
N ASN A 119 -8.10 -5.69 12.72
CA ASN A 119 -8.83 -5.27 11.52
C ASN A 119 -9.80 -4.14 11.87
N THR A 120 -9.56 -2.95 11.31
CA THR A 120 -10.37 -1.73 11.51
C THR A 120 -11.62 -1.69 10.64
N GLY A 121 -11.76 -2.59 9.67
CA GLY A 121 -12.89 -2.67 8.74
C GLY A 121 -13.41 -4.09 8.59
N ILE A 122 -13.98 -4.38 7.42
CA ILE A 122 -14.13 -5.74 6.91
C ILE A 122 -13.36 -5.89 5.61
N ASN A 123 -12.78 -7.06 5.38
CA ASN A 123 -12.19 -7.41 4.10
C ASN A 123 -13.21 -8.22 3.30
N ILE A 124 -13.56 -7.75 2.12
CA ILE A 124 -14.56 -8.32 1.22
C ILE A 124 -13.84 -8.94 0.03
N GLY A 125 -14.07 -10.23 -0.22
CA GLY A 125 -13.53 -10.96 -1.37
C GLY A 125 -14.64 -11.40 -2.33
N ALA A 126 -14.29 -11.65 -3.59
CA ALA A 126 -15.19 -12.29 -4.54
C ALA A 126 -15.15 -13.82 -4.41
N ASN A 127 -16.30 -14.46 -4.62
CA ASN A 127 -16.48 -15.92 -4.56
C ASN A 127 -15.65 -16.69 -5.61
N ASP A 128 -15.10 -16.00 -6.60
CA ASP A 128 -14.27 -16.54 -7.68
C ASP A 128 -12.83 -15.98 -7.71
N GLU A 129 -12.43 -15.31 -6.63
CA GLU A 129 -11.12 -14.70 -6.35
C GLU A 129 -10.65 -13.62 -7.36
N LYS A 130 -11.54 -13.08 -8.20
CA LYS A 130 -11.18 -12.07 -9.22
C LYS A 130 -11.43 -10.61 -8.80
N PRO A 131 -10.81 -9.64 -9.48
CA PRO A 131 -11.16 -8.23 -9.37
C PRO A 131 -12.65 -7.99 -9.65
N PHE A 132 -13.32 -7.34 -8.70
CA PHE A 132 -14.74 -6.98 -8.78
C PHE A 132 -14.93 -5.46 -8.72
N THR A 133 -16.07 -4.98 -9.21
CA THR A 133 -16.46 -3.56 -9.14
C THR A 133 -16.73 -3.14 -7.70
N VAL A 134 -16.14 -2.03 -7.28
CA VAL A 134 -16.40 -1.41 -5.96
C VAL A 134 -17.26 -0.17 -6.13
N THR A 135 -18.30 -0.07 -5.30
CA THR A 135 -19.29 1.02 -5.32
C THR A 135 -19.28 1.82 -4.03
N ALA A 136 -19.76 3.06 -4.10
CA ALA A 136 -19.98 3.90 -2.94
C ALA A 136 -21.13 3.34 -2.07
N ALA A 137 -20.81 2.87 -0.86
CA ALA A 137 -21.78 2.32 0.10
C ALA A 137 -22.85 3.32 0.54
N MET A 138 -22.61 4.62 0.37
CA MET A 138 -23.53 5.74 0.64
C MET A 138 -23.06 6.95 -0.17
N GLY A 139 -23.98 7.82 -0.57
CA GLY A 139 -23.66 9.07 -1.26
C GLY A 139 -22.79 10.00 -0.40
N GLY A 140 -21.83 10.68 -1.02
CA GLY A 140 -20.85 11.46 -0.27
C GLY A 140 -19.85 12.21 -1.14
N LYS A 141 -18.91 12.88 -0.49
CA LYS A 141 -17.88 13.68 -1.15
C LYS A 141 -16.49 13.09 -0.95
N VAL A 142 -15.78 12.84 -2.04
CA VAL A 142 -14.42 12.27 -2.03
C VAL A 142 -13.45 13.27 -1.38
N THR A 143 -12.90 12.91 -0.22
CA THR A 143 -11.89 13.69 0.52
C THR A 143 -10.46 13.25 0.20
N GLU A 144 -10.30 12.00 -0.23
CA GLU A 144 -9.04 11.39 -0.61
C GLU A 144 -9.25 10.37 -1.73
N ALA A 145 -8.34 10.39 -2.71
CA ALA A 145 -8.20 9.40 -3.77
C ALA A 145 -6.70 9.33 -4.07
N THR A 146 -6.04 8.27 -3.62
CA THR A 146 -4.57 8.19 -3.51
C THR A 146 -4.08 6.77 -3.74
N LYS A 147 -2.78 6.61 -4.03
CA LYS A 147 -2.09 5.33 -3.99
C LYS A 147 -1.16 5.28 -2.78
N ASP A 148 -1.16 4.16 -2.07
CA ASP A 148 -0.26 3.84 -0.97
C ASP A 148 0.47 2.52 -1.29
N ASP A 149 1.78 2.46 -1.05
CA ASP A 149 2.59 1.28 -1.41
C ASP A 149 2.34 0.08 -0.47
N THR A 150 1.68 0.30 0.67
CA THR A 150 1.28 -0.74 1.63
C THR A 150 -0.20 -1.14 1.46
N LEU A 151 -1.10 -0.16 1.30
CA LEU A 151 -2.57 -0.33 1.33
C LEU A 151 -3.23 -0.36 -0.07
N GLY A 152 -2.44 -0.37 -1.15
CA GLY A 152 -2.95 -0.32 -2.52
C GLY A 152 -3.51 1.06 -2.90
N TYR A 153 -4.45 1.13 -3.84
CA TYR A 153 -5.21 2.37 -4.00
C TYR A 153 -6.24 2.53 -2.87
N LYS A 154 -6.44 3.78 -2.45
CA LYS A 154 -7.34 4.17 -1.37
C LYS A 154 -8.26 5.30 -1.81
N VAL A 155 -9.55 5.17 -1.50
CA VAL A 155 -10.56 6.23 -1.63
C VAL A 155 -11.22 6.47 -0.27
N THR A 156 -11.47 7.73 0.08
CA THR A 156 -12.20 8.12 1.29
C THR A 156 -13.36 9.04 0.92
N LEU A 157 -14.58 8.66 1.30
CA LEU A 157 -15.82 9.42 1.13
C LEU A 157 -16.23 10.02 2.47
N LYS A 158 -16.66 11.29 2.47
CA LYS A 158 -17.25 11.96 3.62
C LYS A 158 -18.76 12.12 3.45
N HIS A 159 -19.49 11.77 4.50
CA HIS A 159 -20.95 11.83 4.59
C HIS A 159 -21.36 12.87 5.66
N LYS A 160 -22.64 12.85 6.05
CA LYS A 160 -23.17 13.69 7.14
C LYS A 160 -22.70 13.20 8.52
N ASP A 161 -22.99 14.00 9.55
CA ASP A 161 -22.82 13.67 10.97
C ASP A 161 -21.43 13.15 11.38
N GLY A 162 -20.38 13.58 10.67
CA GLY A 162 -19.01 13.13 10.92
C GLY A 162 -18.75 11.67 10.55
N VAL A 163 -19.59 11.05 9.71
CA VAL A 163 -19.35 9.70 9.17
C VAL A 163 -18.51 9.78 7.90
N GLU A 164 -17.57 8.85 7.76
CA GLU A 164 -16.71 8.71 6.60
C GLU A 164 -16.60 7.21 6.25
N THR A 165 -16.67 6.86 4.96
CA THR A 165 -16.36 5.50 4.49
C THR A 165 -15.03 5.49 3.77
N MET A 166 -14.30 4.38 3.87
CA MET A 166 -12.98 4.25 3.28
C MET A 166 -12.82 2.89 2.62
N TYR A 167 -12.17 2.89 1.46
CA TYR A 167 -12.05 1.77 0.55
C TYR A 167 -10.56 1.62 0.22
N GLN A 168 -9.94 0.50 0.60
CA GLN A 168 -8.51 0.18 0.44
C GLN A 168 -8.33 -1.18 -0.24
N SER A 169 -7.09 -1.55 -0.57
CA SER A 169 -6.76 -2.67 -1.48
C SER A 169 -7.44 -2.52 -2.85
N LEU A 170 -7.72 -1.30 -3.31
CA LEU A 170 -8.27 -1.07 -4.64
C LEU A 170 -7.19 -1.27 -5.72
N GLY A 171 -7.59 -1.88 -6.84
CA GLY A 171 -6.76 -2.08 -8.04
C GLY A 171 -6.87 -0.93 -9.06
N SER A 172 -8.04 -0.29 -9.13
CA SER A 172 -8.27 0.97 -9.86
C SER A 172 -9.08 1.95 -9.03
N VAL A 173 -8.97 3.24 -9.36
CA VAL A 173 -9.80 4.32 -8.82
C VAL A 173 -10.32 5.15 -9.98
N ASP A 174 -11.63 5.33 -10.03
CA ASP A 174 -12.32 5.98 -11.14
C ASP A 174 -12.83 7.39 -10.76
N VAL A 175 -12.56 7.83 -9.53
CA VAL A 175 -13.07 9.07 -8.90
C VAL A 175 -11.95 10.00 -8.43
N ALA A 176 -12.18 11.30 -8.48
CA ALA A 176 -11.19 12.32 -8.12
C ALA A 176 -11.45 12.97 -6.75
N LYS A 177 -10.39 13.30 -6.00
CA LYS A 177 -10.50 14.10 -4.78
C LYS A 177 -11.22 15.41 -5.07
N GLY A 178 -12.36 15.63 -4.41
CA GLY A 178 -13.23 16.78 -4.64
C GLY A 178 -14.60 16.40 -5.18
N GLN A 179 -14.72 15.30 -5.94
CA GLN A 179 -15.95 14.79 -6.55
C GLN A 179 -17.02 14.49 -5.51
N GLU A 180 -18.29 14.70 -5.88
CA GLU A 180 -19.45 14.16 -5.19
C GLU A 180 -19.89 12.91 -5.94
N VAL A 181 -20.19 11.84 -5.22
CA VAL A 181 -20.58 10.53 -5.75
C VAL A 181 -21.91 10.09 -5.14
N ALA A 182 -22.77 9.48 -5.94
CA ALA A 182 -24.03 8.91 -5.48
C ALA A 182 -23.83 7.55 -4.81
N GLN A 183 -24.80 7.12 -3.99
CA GLN A 183 -24.87 5.73 -3.53
C GLN A 183 -24.93 4.77 -4.73
N GLY A 184 -24.20 3.66 -4.66
CA GLY A 184 -24.09 2.69 -5.75
C GLY A 184 -23.20 3.12 -6.93
N GLU A 185 -22.68 4.36 -6.95
CA GLU A 185 -21.76 4.81 -8.01
C GLU A 185 -20.44 4.02 -7.97
N LYS A 186 -19.95 3.60 -9.14
CA LYS A 186 -18.67 2.88 -9.28
C LYS A 186 -17.52 3.83 -8.97
N ILE A 187 -16.73 3.49 -7.94
CA ILE A 187 -15.58 4.30 -7.49
C ILE A 187 -14.23 3.68 -7.86
N GLY A 188 -14.21 2.41 -8.24
CA GLY A 188 -13.00 1.67 -8.56
C GLY A 188 -13.22 0.17 -8.79
N THR A 189 -12.16 -0.59 -8.64
CA THR A 189 -12.17 -2.06 -8.63
C THR A 189 -11.34 -2.59 -7.46
N ALA A 190 -11.72 -3.75 -6.92
CA ALA A 190 -10.94 -4.46 -5.91
C ALA A 190 -9.64 -5.00 -6.52
N GLY A 191 -8.57 -4.99 -5.75
CA GLY A 191 -7.22 -5.37 -6.17
C GLY A 191 -6.46 -6.02 -5.02
N THR A 192 -5.14 -5.78 -4.97
CA THR A 192 -4.27 -6.35 -3.95
C THR A 192 -3.46 -5.26 -3.26
N GLU A 193 -3.19 -5.47 -1.97
CA GLU A 193 -2.33 -4.63 -1.14
C GLU A 193 -1.07 -5.39 -0.70
N ALA A 194 -0.07 -4.65 -0.19
CA ALA A 194 1.16 -5.24 0.31
C ALA A 194 1.11 -5.57 1.81
N LEU A 195 0.14 -5.03 2.56
CA LEU A 195 -0.09 -5.31 3.98
C LEU A 195 -0.34 -6.81 4.22
N ASN A 196 -1.31 -7.42 3.52
CA ASN A 196 -1.56 -8.86 3.59
C ASN A 196 -1.70 -9.54 2.21
N LYS A 197 -0.56 -9.71 1.52
CA LYS A 197 -0.48 -10.34 0.18
C LYS A 197 -1.07 -11.75 0.10
N ALA A 198 -1.20 -12.45 1.23
CA ALA A 198 -1.76 -13.80 1.27
C ALA A 198 -3.30 -13.84 1.08
N MET A 199 -3.98 -12.70 1.22
CA MET A 199 -5.44 -12.61 1.01
C MET A 199 -5.88 -12.53 -0.46
N GLY A 200 -4.93 -12.36 -1.39
CA GLY A 200 -5.29 -12.19 -2.81
C GLY A 200 -6.16 -10.94 -3.03
N VAL A 201 -7.10 -11.04 -3.97
CA VAL A 201 -7.90 -9.90 -4.42
C VAL A 201 -9.06 -9.62 -3.48
N HIS A 202 -9.07 -8.43 -2.88
CA HIS A 202 -10.09 -8.01 -1.92
C HIS A 202 -10.24 -6.49 -1.85
N LEU A 203 -11.33 -6.04 -1.23
CA LEU A 203 -11.58 -4.68 -0.78
C LEU A 203 -11.48 -4.66 0.75
N HIS A 204 -10.65 -3.79 1.32
CA HIS A 204 -10.75 -3.43 2.74
C HIS A 204 -11.70 -2.24 2.90
N PHE A 205 -12.79 -2.41 3.64
CA PHE A 205 -13.86 -1.42 3.81
C PHE A 205 -14.04 -1.02 5.28
N GLU A 206 -13.90 0.28 5.57
CA GLU A 206 -14.21 0.85 6.89
C GLU A 206 -15.42 1.79 6.85
N ILE A 207 -16.16 1.78 7.96
CA ILE A 207 -17.03 2.89 8.37
C ILE A 207 -16.36 3.57 9.59
N ARG A 208 -16.14 4.88 9.52
CA ARG A 208 -15.59 5.71 10.60
C ARG A 208 -16.61 6.74 11.09
N LYS A 209 -16.67 6.96 12.40
CA LYS A 209 -17.40 8.08 13.03
C LYS A 209 -16.40 8.98 13.75
N ASN A 210 -16.26 10.22 13.31
CA ASN A 210 -15.25 11.17 13.81
C ASN A 210 -13.82 10.56 13.81
N ASN A 211 -13.45 9.94 12.68
CA ASN A 211 -12.21 9.17 12.46
C ASN A 211 -12.05 7.86 13.29
N ILE A 212 -12.95 7.55 14.22
CA ILE A 212 -12.94 6.29 14.99
C ILE A 212 -13.61 5.17 14.17
N PRO A 213 -12.94 4.04 13.89
CA PRO A 213 -13.53 2.89 13.20
C PRO A 213 -14.69 2.27 13.95
N VAL A 214 -15.68 1.76 13.22
CA VAL A 214 -16.79 0.97 13.77
C VAL A 214 -17.14 -0.21 12.86
N SER A 215 -17.50 -1.35 13.45
CA SER A 215 -17.89 -2.59 12.74
C SER A 215 -18.92 -2.30 11.64
N PRO A 216 -18.55 -2.43 10.34
CA PRO A 216 -19.45 -2.13 9.24
C PRO A 216 -20.71 -3.00 9.23
N GLU A 217 -20.56 -4.27 9.61
CA GLU A 217 -21.63 -5.28 9.72
C GLU A 217 -22.77 -4.85 10.65
N LYS A 218 -22.48 -4.00 11.64
CA LYS A 218 -23.48 -3.48 12.60
C LYS A 218 -24.21 -2.23 12.08
N TYR A 219 -23.80 -1.67 10.95
CA TYR A 219 -24.32 -0.43 10.36
C TYR A 219 -24.80 -0.54 8.91
N MET A 220 -24.58 -1.68 8.23
CA MET A 220 -25.30 -2.02 6.99
C MET A 220 -26.81 -1.88 7.21
N ASN A 221 -27.52 -1.30 6.24
CA ASN A 221 -28.93 -0.93 6.29
C ASN A 221 -29.31 0.06 7.41
N LYS A 222 -28.39 0.93 7.85
CA LYS A 222 -28.66 2.04 8.80
C LYS A 222 -28.16 3.38 8.26
N SER A 223 -28.73 4.48 8.76
CA SER A 223 -28.36 5.83 8.32
C SER A 223 -27.02 6.30 8.90
N ALA A 224 -26.41 7.33 8.32
CA ALA A 224 -25.24 8.00 8.91
C ALA A 224 -25.50 8.57 10.32
N SER A 225 -26.76 8.93 10.62
CA SER A 225 -27.16 9.47 11.93
C SER A 225 -27.16 8.40 13.03
N ASP A 226 -27.45 7.14 12.68
CA ASP A 226 -27.42 6.00 13.60
C ASP A 226 -26.01 5.59 14.04
N VAL A 227 -24.99 5.94 13.24
CA VAL A 227 -23.60 5.52 13.46
C VAL A 227 -23.05 6.15 14.74
N LYS A 228 -22.82 5.32 15.75
CA LYS A 228 -22.26 5.72 17.05
C LYS A 228 -20.83 5.22 17.17
N ALA A 229 -19.90 6.15 17.37
CA ALA A 229 -18.55 5.80 17.77
C ALA A 229 -18.60 5.05 19.11
N VAL A 230 -18.01 3.87 19.17
CA VAL A 230 -17.67 3.27 20.47
C VAL A 230 -16.46 4.04 20.98
N THR A 231 -16.70 5.01 21.87
CA THR A 231 -15.61 5.69 22.56
C THR A 231 -14.87 4.66 23.41
N VAL A 232 -13.72 4.18 22.90
CA VAL A 232 -12.74 3.45 23.70
C VAL A 232 -12.29 4.42 24.79
N GLY A 233 -12.78 4.19 26.01
CA GLY A 233 -12.62 5.13 27.11
C GLY A 233 -11.14 5.32 27.44
N ALA A 234 -10.72 6.58 27.59
CA ALA A 234 -9.36 6.90 28.00
C ALA A 234 -9.10 6.44 29.44
N GLN A 235 -8.58 5.22 29.62
CA GLN A 235 -7.86 4.87 30.84
C GLN A 235 -6.47 5.49 30.76
N SER A 236 -6.31 6.63 31.42
CA SER A 236 -5.03 7.29 31.63
C SER A 236 -4.06 6.39 32.39
N THR A 237 -3.12 5.75 31.68
CA THR A 237 -1.95 5.10 32.30
C THR A 237 -0.96 6.18 32.73
N THR A 238 -1.27 6.88 33.82
CA THR A 238 -0.39 7.87 34.47
C THR A 238 0.79 7.17 35.16
N ALA A 239 1.70 6.60 34.36
CA ALA A 239 2.92 5.93 34.81
C ALA A 239 4.14 6.82 34.54
N ASN A 240 4.39 7.76 35.45
CA ASN A 240 5.57 8.64 35.40
C ASN A 240 6.85 7.81 35.67
N PRO A 241 7.92 7.92 34.86
CA PRO A 241 9.05 6.98 34.93
C PRO A 241 10.08 7.36 35.99
N SER A 242 10.08 6.69 37.15
CA SER A 242 11.24 6.69 38.06
C SER A 242 11.23 5.54 39.07
N ALA A 243 12.04 4.50 38.83
CA ALA A 243 12.52 3.54 39.82
C ALA A 243 13.68 2.72 39.22
N SER A 244 14.91 3.25 39.30
CA SER A 244 16.11 2.52 38.88
C SER A 244 16.65 1.67 40.02
N GLU A 245 16.81 0.35 39.82
CA GLU A 245 17.65 -0.47 40.69
C GLU A 245 18.68 -1.27 39.86
N LYS A 246 19.90 -1.38 40.41
CA LYS A 246 21.03 -2.03 39.75
C LYS A 246 21.12 -3.48 40.22
N VAL A 247 21.39 -4.39 39.28
CA VAL A 247 22.26 -5.54 39.59
C VAL A 247 23.57 -5.31 38.85
N LYS A 248 24.69 -5.47 39.56
CA LYS A 248 26.04 -5.28 39.02
C LYS A 248 26.75 -6.63 38.95
N ASP A 249 27.56 -6.79 37.91
CA ASP A 249 28.50 -7.89 37.72
C ASP A 249 29.47 -8.06 38.91
N GLN A 250 29.74 -9.33 39.23
CA GLN A 250 30.98 -9.82 39.83
C GLN A 250 31.14 -11.32 39.51
N GLY A 251 32.12 -11.66 38.67
CA GLY A 251 32.53 -13.05 38.42
C GLY A 251 33.94 -13.35 38.96
N SER A 252 34.23 -14.61 39.29
CA SER A 252 35.60 -15.16 39.30
C SER A 252 35.63 -16.69 39.27
N THR A 253 36.59 -17.17 38.49
CA THR A 253 37.06 -18.53 38.21
C THR A 253 37.37 -19.41 39.43
N GLU A 254 37.14 -20.73 39.34
CA GLU A 254 38.18 -21.74 39.64
C GLU A 254 37.87 -23.14 39.06
N THR A 255 38.89 -24.01 38.98
CA THR A 255 38.87 -25.29 38.22
C THR A 255 39.58 -26.40 39.02
N PRO A 256 39.16 -27.67 38.89
CA PRO A 256 40.16 -28.75 38.92
C PRO A 256 39.99 -29.86 37.85
N LYS A 257 41.05 -29.98 37.05
CA LYS A 257 41.69 -31.17 36.44
C LYS A 257 40.89 -32.39 35.92
N GLN A 258 41.26 -32.72 34.68
CA GLN A 258 41.28 -34.01 33.96
C GLN A 258 41.49 -35.30 34.80
N ASP A 259 40.94 -36.40 34.29
CA ASP A 259 41.75 -37.57 33.90
C ASP A 259 41.26 -38.10 32.51
N SER A 260 41.69 -39.29 32.09
CA SER A 260 41.94 -39.61 30.68
C SER A 260 41.46 -41.01 30.24
N GLY A 261 41.12 -41.13 28.95
CA GLY A 261 40.66 -42.36 28.30
C GLY A 261 40.82 -42.27 26.77
N LYS A 262 41.08 -43.40 26.09
CA LYS A 262 41.71 -43.40 24.75
C LYS A 262 41.32 -44.64 23.92
N SER A 263 41.02 -44.42 22.63
CA SER A 263 40.89 -45.47 21.58
C SER A 263 39.69 -46.44 21.76
N LYS A 264 39.20 -47.20 20.76
CA LYS A 264 39.40 -47.30 19.30
C LYS A 264 38.12 -47.98 18.71
N ASP A 265 37.56 -47.55 17.57
CA ASP A 265 37.74 -48.13 16.20
C ASP A 265 36.78 -49.30 15.85
N GLN A 266 36.49 -49.45 14.55
CA GLN A 266 35.77 -50.54 13.85
C GLN A 266 34.25 -50.75 14.10
N SER A 267 33.48 -51.38 13.19
CA SER A 267 33.45 -51.26 11.71
C SER A 267 32.21 -51.94 11.08
N LYS A 268 31.68 -51.35 9.99
CA LYS A 268 31.09 -51.96 8.76
C LYS A 268 29.97 -53.04 8.80
N SER A 269 28.99 -52.82 7.89
CA SER A 269 28.23 -53.82 7.08
C SER A 269 27.15 -54.66 7.79
N ASN A 270 26.13 -55.24 7.13
CA ASN A 270 25.69 -55.31 5.71
C ASN A 270 24.12 -55.40 5.73
N THR A 271 23.31 -54.73 4.90
CA THR A 271 23.07 -54.83 3.43
C THR A 271 22.02 -55.88 3.01
N LYS A 272 20.96 -55.43 2.29
CA LYS A 272 20.00 -56.17 1.42
C LYS A 272 18.97 -57.13 2.08
N SER A 273 17.83 -57.51 1.46
CA SER A 273 17.07 -57.01 0.28
C SER A 273 15.65 -57.65 0.27
N GLN A 274 14.62 -56.93 -0.24
CA GLN A 274 13.42 -57.43 -0.99
C GLN A 274 12.51 -58.52 -0.34
N SER A 275 11.22 -58.68 -0.63
CA SER A 275 10.15 -57.85 -1.26
C SER A 275 8.77 -58.42 -0.76
N ASP A 276 7.56 -58.34 -1.34
CA ASP A 276 7.04 -57.98 -2.68
C ASP A 276 5.50 -57.68 -2.63
N SER A 277 4.82 -57.77 -3.78
CA SER A 277 3.37 -57.86 -4.10
C SER A 277 2.35 -58.25 -2.97
N THR A 278 1.06 -57.88 -2.99
CA THR A 278 0.12 -57.74 -4.13
C THR A 278 -1.21 -57.02 -3.74
N LYS A 279 -1.96 -56.52 -4.75
CA LYS A 279 -3.46 -56.53 -4.88
C LYS A 279 -4.32 -55.50 -4.11
N GLY A 280 -5.29 -54.91 -4.83
CA GLY A 280 -6.45 -54.19 -4.28
C GLY A 280 -6.88 -52.98 -5.12
N SER A 281 -7.99 -53.06 -5.85
CA SER A 281 -8.56 -51.94 -6.64
C SER A 281 -10.09 -52.06 -6.76
N SER A 282 -10.70 -51.00 -7.33
CA SER A 282 -12.08 -50.85 -7.80
C SER A 282 -13.23 -51.01 -6.78
N ILE A 283 -13.90 -49.89 -6.50
CA ILE A 283 -15.36 -49.79 -6.57
C ILE A 283 -15.66 -48.87 -7.77
N ASP A 284 -16.66 -49.21 -8.58
CA ASP A 284 -16.93 -48.58 -9.87
C ASP A 284 -18.41 -48.21 -10.00
N LYS A 285 -18.73 -47.11 -10.70
CA LYS A 285 -20.10 -46.64 -11.00
C LYS A 285 -20.19 -45.80 -12.28
N SER A 286 -20.38 -46.50 -13.39
CA SER A 286 -21.44 -46.26 -14.38
C SER A 286 -21.68 -44.83 -14.93
N SER A 287 -21.36 -44.65 -16.20
CA SER A 287 -22.27 -44.04 -17.18
C SER A 287 -22.40 -44.98 -18.40
N LEU A 288 -23.52 -44.93 -19.12
CA LEU A 288 -23.71 -45.67 -20.38
C LEU A 288 -23.70 -44.68 -21.54
N ASP A 289 -23.07 -45.07 -22.65
CA ASP A 289 -23.27 -44.50 -23.98
C ASP A 289 -23.23 -45.64 -25.02
N THR A 290 -24.26 -45.73 -25.85
CA THR A 290 -24.29 -46.55 -27.08
C THR A 290 -25.25 -45.90 -28.09
N ASP A 291 -24.73 -45.52 -29.26
CA ASP A 291 -25.54 -45.00 -30.37
C ASP A 291 -26.46 -46.07 -30.97
N ASN A 292 -27.69 -45.67 -31.33
CA ASN A 292 -28.44 -46.13 -32.52
C ASN A 292 -29.67 -45.24 -32.78
#